data_AF-A0A430L2X1-F1
#
_entry.id   AF-A0A430L2X1-F1
#
_cell.length_a   1.000
_cell.length_b   1.000
_cell.length_c   1.000
_cell.angle_alpha   90.00
_cell.angle_beta   90.00
_cell.angle_gamma   90.00
#
_symmetry.space_group_name_H-M   'P 1'
#
loop_
_entity.id
_entity.type
_entity.pdbx_description
1 polymer ?
#
loop_
_entity_poly.entity_id
_entity_poly.type
_entity_poly.pdbx_seq_one_letter_code
_entity_poly.pdbx_strand_id
1 'polypeptide(L)'
;MVLLLTLPQELLLKVVKELHLADVETLAQTFNKRIHATCMPFLTKRIATRKHSNRMKECFGTLETRSHLFKLSGDVAEQLGFDGVDEIEIPQGPTSVEYLNLNGDLSWMVPLDPQTAQTMMSYHQGPAARNPKFIDKLIADAKKLGLELPPGFVTFMRSEELQYRIPSAQAAYFTLAEDGFRKCPDKMDNGLGGYIIRFFVDQQWCWVWNLYIYPGGSAVLGSPGDLNCDPKEAADQLLEEGRATQEEIDRAKEMGFPLAYAMENDLVLHSLGFEEFLATTYYEELIFFTMDGETEVSKGLRDYLDHNYRKKKEEVQGEKKVQDEQVEETS
;
A
#
# COMPACT_ATOMS: atom_id res chain seq x y z
N MET A 1 33.68 -4.43 -9.12
CA MET A 1 33.70 -2.99 -9.46
C MET A 1 34.52 -2.67 -10.72
N VAL A 2 35.77 -3.14 -10.85
CA VAL A 2 36.65 -2.80 -12.01
C VAL A 2 36.01 -3.15 -13.37
N LEU A 3 35.28 -4.28 -13.44
CA LEU A 3 34.62 -4.72 -14.67
C LEU A 3 33.51 -3.79 -15.17
N LEU A 4 32.75 -3.17 -14.25
CA LEU A 4 31.63 -2.27 -14.59
C LEU A 4 32.11 -0.95 -15.21
N LEU A 5 33.30 -0.49 -14.81
CA LEU A 5 33.89 0.75 -15.30
C LEU A 5 34.34 0.64 -16.77
N THR A 6 34.70 -0.57 -17.20
CA THR A 6 35.18 -0.86 -18.56
C THR A 6 34.06 -1.20 -19.53
N LEU A 7 32.82 -1.42 -19.06
CA LEU A 7 31.70 -1.72 -19.95
C LEU A 7 31.33 -0.50 -20.81
N PRO A 8 30.96 -0.68 -22.10
CA PRO A 8 30.20 0.29 -22.87
C PRO A 8 28.90 0.71 -22.17
N GLN A 9 28.39 1.90 -22.48
CA GLN A 9 27.25 2.49 -21.75
C GLN A 9 25.99 1.63 -21.91
N GLU A 10 25.83 1.00 -23.06
CA GLU A 10 24.72 0.13 -23.41
C GLU A 10 24.74 -1.15 -22.58
N LEU A 11 25.93 -1.73 -22.35
CA LEU A 11 26.06 -2.92 -21.51
C LEU A 11 25.87 -2.58 -20.03
N LEU A 12 26.40 -1.45 -19.59
CA LEU A 12 26.15 -0.97 -18.23
C LEU A 12 24.64 -0.74 -17.99
N LEU A 13 23.94 -0.13 -18.95
CA LEU A 13 22.49 0.08 -18.88
C LEU A 13 21.74 -1.25 -18.82
N LYS A 14 22.14 -2.25 -19.61
CA LYS A 14 21.55 -3.60 -19.54
C LYS A 14 21.77 -4.23 -18.16
N VAL A 15 22.98 -4.17 -17.61
CA VAL A 15 23.25 -4.69 -16.26
C VAL A 15 22.37 -3.99 -15.23
N VAL A 16 22.33 -2.65 -15.22
CA VAL A 16 21.52 -1.87 -14.27
C VAL A 16 20.03 -2.19 -14.36
N LYS A 17 19.50 -2.49 -15.56
CA LYS A 17 18.10 -2.90 -15.76
C LYS A 17 17.75 -4.23 -15.12
N GLU A 18 18.71 -5.14 -15.00
CA GLU A 18 18.51 -6.47 -14.40
C GLU A 18 18.76 -6.48 -12.89
N LEU A 19 19.26 -5.37 -12.32
CA LEU A 19 19.52 -5.27 -10.88
C LEU A 19 18.26 -4.91 -10.12
N HIS A 20 18.13 -5.47 -8.91
CA HIS A 20 17.12 -5.03 -7.96
C HIS A 20 17.34 -3.55 -7.60
N LEU A 21 16.28 -2.78 -7.37
CA LEU A 21 16.40 -1.32 -7.23
C LEU A 21 17.23 -0.89 -6.01
N ALA A 22 17.25 -1.71 -4.95
CA ALA A 22 18.16 -1.52 -3.80
C ALA A 22 19.64 -1.64 -4.19
N ASP A 23 19.98 -2.55 -5.12
CA ASP A 23 21.33 -2.71 -5.64
C ASP A 23 21.68 -1.55 -6.58
N VAL A 24 20.72 -1.07 -7.37
CA VAL A 24 20.90 0.14 -8.20
C VAL A 24 21.18 1.37 -7.34
N GLU A 25 20.52 1.49 -6.19
CA GLU A 25 20.78 2.57 -5.22
C GLU A 25 22.18 2.48 -4.62
N THR A 26 22.57 1.28 -4.18
CA THR A 26 23.94 1.01 -3.69
C THR A 26 24.99 1.30 -4.76
N LEU A 27 24.70 0.94 -6.02
CA LEU A 27 25.57 1.19 -7.15
C LEU A 27 25.68 2.69 -7.49
N ALA A 28 24.58 3.44 -7.36
CA ALA A 28 24.57 4.89 -7.56
C ALA A 28 25.39 5.64 -6.51
N GLN A 29 25.52 5.10 -5.29
CA GLN A 29 26.37 5.64 -4.23
C GLN A 29 27.87 5.44 -4.49
N THR A 30 28.25 4.67 -5.52
CA THR A 30 29.65 4.64 -5.94
C THR A 30 30.06 6.04 -6.42
N PHE A 31 31.25 6.50 -6.02
CA PHE A 31 31.77 7.84 -6.40
C PHE A 31 32.08 7.98 -7.92
N ASN A 32 31.60 7.08 -8.76
CA ASN A 32 31.77 7.13 -10.20
C ASN A 32 30.60 7.87 -10.88
N LYS A 33 30.90 9.05 -11.45
CA LYS A 33 29.90 9.90 -12.12
C LYS A 33 29.13 9.22 -13.25
N ARG A 34 29.78 8.32 -14.01
CA ARG A 34 29.16 7.62 -15.13
C ARG A 34 28.16 6.56 -14.65
N ILE A 35 28.53 5.79 -13.63
CA ILE A 35 27.64 4.82 -13.01
C ILE A 35 26.46 5.56 -12.38
N HIS A 36 26.72 6.59 -11.57
CA HIS A 36 25.68 7.43 -10.98
C HIS A 36 24.68 7.94 -12.03
N ALA A 37 25.17 8.60 -13.08
CA ALA A 37 24.33 9.12 -14.16
C ALA A 37 23.51 8.01 -14.87
N THR A 38 24.05 6.80 -14.96
CA THR A 38 23.34 5.65 -15.55
C THR A 38 22.24 5.13 -14.62
N CYS A 39 22.44 5.17 -13.30
CA CYS A 39 21.46 4.73 -12.30
C CYS A 39 20.34 5.75 -12.07
N MET A 40 20.59 7.06 -12.19
CA MET A 40 19.62 8.11 -11.84
C MET A 40 18.25 8.00 -12.52
N PRO A 41 18.12 7.67 -13.82
CA PRO A 41 16.81 7.47 -14.44
C PRO A 41 15.96 6.40 -13.75
N PHE A 42 16.58 5.34 -13.24
CA PHE A 42 15.91 4.27 -12.49
C PHE A 42 15.54 4.69 -11.07
N LEU A 43 16.34 5.57 -10.46
CA LEU A 43 16.14 6.04 -9.08
C LEU A 43 15.24 7.26 -8.97
N THR A 44 14.94 7.96 -10.07
CA THR A 44 14.16 9.21 -10.03
C THR A 44 12.79 9.00 -9.39
N LYS A 45 12.06 7.94 -9.80
CA LYS A 45 10.77 7.58 -9.20
C LYS A 45 10.91 7.27 -7.71
N ARG A 46 11.88 6.42 -7.34
CA ARG A 46 12.15 6.04 -5.93
C ARG A 46 12.51 7.24 -5.05
N ILE A 47 13.28 8.20 -5.56
CA ILE A 47 13.63 9.43 -4.83
C ILE A 47 12.38 10.29 -4.61
N ALA A 48 11.53 10.44 -5.62
CA ALA A 48 10.26 11.14 -5.49
C ALA A 48 9.35 10.44 -4.46
N THR A 49 9.23 9.11 -4.54
CA THR A 49 8.49 8.29 -3.57
C THR A 49 9.04 8.45 -2.16
N ARG A 50 10.37 8.49 -1.97
CA ARG A 50 10.99 8.73 -0.65
C ARG A 50 10.65 10.11 -0.09
N LYS A 51 10.71 11.15 -0.91
CA LYS A 51 10.32 12.50 -0.48
C LYS A 51 8.85 12.56 -0.06
N HIS A 52 7.97 11.95 -0.87
CA HIS A 52 6.55 11.82 -0.55
C HIS A 52 6.33 11.01 0.73
N SER A 53 7.00 9.87 0.88
CA SER A 53 6.98 9.04 2.08
C SER A 53 7.39 9.80 3.34
N ASN A 54 8.50 10.54 3.28
CA ASN A 54 8.96 11.33 4.42
C ASN A 54 7.93 12.40 4.80
N ARG A 55 7.35 13.08 3.81
CA ARG A 55 6.29 14.06 4.06
C ARG A 55 5.05 13.42 4.69
N MET A 56 4.58 12.29 4.17
CA MET A 56 3.43 11.59 4.77
C MET A 56 3.73 11.10 6.18
N LYS A 57 4.98 10.71 6.46
CA LYS A 57 5.41 10.33 7.81
C LYS A 57 5.47 11.51 8.79
N GLU A 58 5.81 12.70 8.30
CA GLU A 58 5.76 13.93 9.09
C GLU A 58 4.33 14.32 9.46
N CYS A 59 3.33 13.99 8.62
CA CYS A 59 1.92 14.28 8.87
C CYS A 59 1.22 13.18 9.71
N PHE A 60 1.43 11.91 9.35
CA PHE A 60 0.60 10.79 9.82
C PHE A 60 1.39 9.67 10.52
N GLY A 61 2.66 9.92 10.85
CA GLY A 61 3.51 8.94 11.52
C GLY A 61 4.03 7.83 10.61
N THR A 62 4.60 6.77 11.20
CA THR A 62 5.21 5.69 10.43
C THR A 62 4.17 4.88 9.67
N LEU A 63 4.56 4.42 8.47
CA LEU A 63 3.77 3.47 7.68
C LEU A 63 3.50 2.21 8.52
N GLU A 64 2.24 1.83 8.67
CA GLU A 64 1.88 0.56 9.28
C GLU A 64 2.13 -0.57 8.28
N THR A 65 3.00 -1.50 8.66
CA THR A 65 3.35 -2.69 7.87
C THR A 65 2.78 -3.92 8.56
N ARG A 66 1.49 -3.92 8.91
CA ARG A 66 0.83 -5.13 9.39
C ARG A 66 0.49 -6.00 8.20
N SER A 67 1.38 -6.91 7.85
CA SER A 67 0.99 -8.10 7.10
C SER A 67 0.01 -8.90 7.96
N HIS A 68 -1.13 -9.29 7.40
CA HIS A 68 -2.09 -10.19 8.06
C HIS A 68 -1.50 -11.58 8.32
N LEU A 69 -0.41 -11.91 7.63
CA LEU A 69 0.34 -13.14 7.80
C LEU A 69 1.44 -12.87 8.83
N PHE A 70 1.52 -13.70 9.87
CA PHE A 70 2.60 -13.61 10.87
C PHE A 70 3.65 -14.70 10.65
N LYS A 71 3.31 -15.76 9.92
CA LYS A 71 4.19 -16.90 9.59
C LYS A 71 3.55 -17.77 8.51
N LEU A 72 4.33 -18.19 7.51
CA LEU A 72 3.98 -19.24 6.55
C LEU A 72 4.97 -20.39 6.74
N SER A 73 4.50 -21.62 6.94
CA SER A 73 5.35 -22.79 7.19
C SER A 73 4.83 -24.05 6.53
N GLY A 74 5.75 -24.95 6.18
CA GLY A 74 5.44 -26.30 5.68
C GLY A 74 4.70 -26.29 4.33
N ASP A 75 3.67 -27.12 4.22
CA ASP A 75 2.88 -27.35 2.99
C ASP A 75 2.37 -26.05 2.33
N VAL A 76 2.03 -25.04 3.14
CA VAL A 76 1.57 -23.73 2.65
C VAL A 76 2.68 -22.97 1.92
N ALA A 77 3.92 -23.06 2.41
CA ALA A 77 5.06 -22.45 1.74
C ALA A 77 5.32 -23.11 0.38
N GLU A 78 5.22 -24.45 0.31
CA GLU A 78 5.34 -25.20 -0.94
C GLU A 78 4.23 -24.84 -1.93
N GLN A 79 2.98 -24.72 -1.47
CA GLN A 79 1.85 -24.28 -2.32
C GLN A 79 2.10 -22.89 -2.92
N LEU A 80 2.70 -21.99 -2.14
CA LEU A 80 3.09 -20.64 -2.59
C LEU A 80 4.34 -20.63 -3.51
N GLY A 81 4.93 -21.79 -3.80
CA GLY A 81 6.10 -21.93 -4.67
C GLY A 81 7.44 -21.84 -3.94
N PHE A 82 7.45 -21.88 -2.61
CA PHE A 82 8.65 -21.90 -1.79
C PHE A 82 9.07 -23.32 -1.42
N ASP A 83 9.46 -24.11 -2.44
CA ASP A 83 9.92 -25.48 -2.25
C ASP A 83 11.07 -25.58 -1.23
N GLY A 84 10.94 -26.52 -0.28
CA GLY A 84 11.97 -26.87 0.69
C GLY A 84 12.28 -25.79 1.73
N VAL A 85 11.29 -24.99 2.11
CA VAL A 85 11.44 -23.89 3.08
C VAL A 85 10.54 -24.13 4.29
N ASP A 86 11.14 -24.28 5.46
CA ASP A 86 10.40 -24.45 6.72
C ASP A 86 9.62 -23.20 7.14
N GLU A 87 10.15 -22.01 6.79
CA GLU A 87 9.59 -20.72 7.19
C GLU A 87 9.90 -19.63 6.15
N ILE A 88 8.86 -18.89 5.75
CA ILE A 88 9.02 -17.68 4.94
C ILE A 88 9.03 -16.47 5.87
N GLU A 89 10.08 -15.65 5.76
CA GLU A 89 10.15 -14.40 6.48
C GLU A 89 9.43 -13.30 5.69
N ILE A 90 8.52 -12.61 6.37
CA ILE A 90 7.94 -11.38 5.86
C ILE A 90 8.95 -10.28 6.15
N PRO A 91 9.57 -9.68 5.12
CA PRO A 91 10.56 -8.64 5.33
C PRO A 91 9.92 -7.47 6.06
N GLN A 92 10.63 -6.97 7.07
CA GLN A 92 10.26 -5.72 7.72
C GLN A 92 10.46 -4.55 6.75
N GLY A 93 9.40 -3.81 6.47
CA GLY A 93 9.44 -2.65 5.61
C GLY A 93 8.20 -2.52 4.72
N PRO A 94 8.12 -1.44 3.91
CA PRO A 94 7.04 -1.26 2.96
C PRO A 94 7.09 -2.35 1.89
N THR A 95 5.92 -2.90 1.56
CA THR A 95 5.73 -3.78 0.42
C THR A 95 6.20 -3.11 -0.86
N SER A 96 7.07 -3.79 -1.60
CA SER A 96 7.58 -3.35 -2.90
C SER A 96 6.62 -3.77 -4.01
N VAL A 97 5.95 -2.79 -4.58
CA VAL A 97 5.10 -2.94 -5.80
C VAL A 97 5.66 -2.15 -6.98
N GLU A 98 6.92 -1.69 -6.89
CA GLU A 98 7.55 -0.83 -7.90
C GLU A 98 7.74 -1.52 -9.27
N TYR A 99 7.73 -2.86 -9.27
CA TYR A 99 7.79 -3.69 -10.48
C TYR A 99 6.45 -3.72 -11.24
N LEU A 100 5.34 -3.31 -10.60
CA LEU A 100 4.05 -3.16 -11.24
C LEU A 100 3.96 -1.82 -11.98
N ASN A 101 3.25 -1.84 -13.09
CA ASN A 101 2.91 -0.63 -13.82
C ASN A 101 1.71 0.07 -13.17
N LEU A 102 1.97 0.92 -12.18
CA LEU A 102 0.95 1.71 -11.47
C LEU A 102 0.63 3.01 -12.24
N ASN A 103 -0.05 2.88 -13.38
CA ASN A 103 -0.41 3.98 -14.29
C ASN A 103 -1.93 4.24 -14.36
N GLY A 104 -2.71 3.52 -13.54
CA GLY A 104 -4.16 3.62 -13.48
C GLY A 104 -4.95 2.73 -14.45
N ASP A 105 -4.31 1.92 -15.29
CA ASP A 105 -5.01 0.92 -16.12
C ASP A 105 -5.37 -0.35 -15.33
N LEU A 106 -4.70 -0.59 -14.20
CA LEU A 106 -4.89 -1.73 -13.31
C LEU A 106 -4.76 -3.09 -14.01
N SER A 107 -3.95 -3.16 -15.08
CA SER A 107 -3.78 -4.38 -15.89
C SER A 107 -3.15 -5.55 -15.13
N TRP A 108 -2.48 -5.25 -14.01
CA TRP A 108 -1.86 -6.25 -13.12
C TRP A 108 -2.90 -7.01 -12.28
N MET A 109 -4.11 -6.47 -12.13
CA MET A 109 -5.18 -7.08 -11.35
C MET A 109 -6.00 -8.02 -12.23
N VAL A 110 -5.66 -9.31 -12.21
CA VAL A 110 -6.35 -10.31 -13.03
C VAL A 110 -7.65 -10.80 -12.35
N PRO A 111 -8.62 -11.35 -13.10
CA PRO A 111 -9.78 -11.98 -12.50
C PRO A 111 -9.40 -13.06 -11.48
N LEU A 112 -10.20 -13.20 -10.43
CA LEU A 112 -10.08 -14.30 -9.49
C LEU A 112 -10.29 -15.64 -10.21
N ASP A 113 -9.63 -16.68 -9.73
CA ASP A 113 -9.95 -18.04 -10.16
C ASP A 113 -11.40 -18.39 -9.76
N PRO A 114 -12.02 -19.38 -10.44
CA PRO A 114 -13.42 -19.71 -10.20
C PRO A 114 -13.75 -20.11 -8.76
N GLN A 115 -12.81 -20.73 -8.05
CA GLN A 115 -13.04 -21.23 -6.70
C GLN A 115 -13.05 -20.06 -5.71
N THR A 116 -12.02 -19.21 -5.72
CA THR A 116 -11.98 -18.00 -4.88
C THR A 116 -13.16 -17.08 -5.18
N ALA A 117 -13.50 -16.89 -6.46
CA ALA A 117 -14.67 -16.09 -6.86
C ALA A 117 -15.98 -16.65 -6.28
N GLN A 118 -16.13 -17.99 -6.25
CA GLN A 118 -17.29 -18.66 -5.69
C GLN A 118 -17.36 -18.54 -4.16
N THR A 119 -16.23 -18.66 -3.45
CA THR A 119 -16.14 -18.45 -2.00
C THR A 119 -16.52 -17.00 -1.64
N MET A 120 -16.06 -16.03 -2.44
CA MET A 120 -16.30 -14.61 -2.19
C MET A 120 -17.75 -14.16 -2.35
N MET A 121 -18.60 -14.93 -3.05
CA MET A 121 -19.98 -14.54 -3.35
C MET A 121 -20.81 -14.18 -2.10
N SER A 122 -20.59 -14.84 -0.97
CA SER A 122 -21.32 -14.55 0.28
C SER A 122 -20.85 -13.28 0.99
N TYR A 123 -19.66 -12.78 0.67
CA TYR A 123 -19.04 -11.62 1.33
C TYR A 123 -19.19 -10.33 0.51
N HIS A 124 -19.68 -10.43 -0.73
CA HIS A 124 -19.89 -9.27 -1.59
C HIS A 124 -21.00 -8.34 -1.08
N GLN A 125 -20.63 -7.21 -0.46
CA GLN A 125 -21.57 -6.16 -0.05
C GLN A 125 -21.94 -5.15 -1.16
N GLY A 126 -21.56 -5.46 -2.41
CA GLY A 126 -21.87 -4.65 -3.59
C GLY A 126 -20.84 -3.55 -3.85
N PRO A 127 -20.41 -3.35 -5.10
CA PRO A 127 -19.36 -2.39 -5.42
C PRO A 127 -19.86 -0.94 -5.32
N ALA A 128 -18.98 -0.05 -4.86
CA ALA A 128 -19.16 1.40 -4.93
C ALA A 128 -19.52 1.88 -6.35
N ALA A 129 -19.02 1.18 -7.38
CA ALA A 129 -19.30 1.50 -8.78
C ALA A 129 -20.79 1.41 -9.17
N ARG A 130 -21.65 0.76 -8.37
CA ARG A 130 -23.10 0.69 -8.61
C ARG A 130 -23.77 2.06 -8.68
N ASN A 131 -23.20 3.06 -8.02
CA ASN A 131 -23.71 4.43 -8.07
C ASN A 131 -22.64 5.39 -8.63
N PRO A 132 -22.56 5.54 -9.97
CA PRO A 132 -21.53 6.37 -10.60
C PRO A 132 -21.61 7.85 -10.20
N LYS A 133 -22.74 8.31 -9.63
CA LYS A 133 -22.91 9.69 -9.19
C LYS A 133 -21.89 10.08 -8.12
N PHE A 134 -21.47 9.16 -7.26
CA PHE A 134 -20.50 9.46 -6.20
C PHE A 134 -19.11 9.75 -6.78
N ILE A 135 -18.61 8.89 -7.67
CA ILE A 135 -17.31 9.14 -8.32
C ILE A 135 -17.37 10.36 -9.27
N ASP A 136 -18.49 10.58 -9.96
CA ASP A 136 -18.68 11.77 -10.80
C ASP A 136 -18.66 13.07 -9.97
N LYS A 137 -19.29 13.07 -8.79
CA LYS A 137 -19.23 14.17 -7.84
C LYS A 137 -17.80 14.42 -7.36
N LEU A 138 -17.07 13.38 -6.97
CA LEU A 138 -15.67 13.52 -6.54
C LEU A 138 -14.79 14.11 -7.65
N ILE A 139 -14.98 13.70 -8.90
CA ILE A 139 -14.22 14.28 -10.03
C ILE A 139 -14.55 15.76 -10.20
N ALA A 140 -15.82 16.14 -10.10
CA ALA A 140 -16.25 17.54 -10.20
C ALA A 140 -15.69 18.39 -9.05
N ASP A 141 -15.75 17.87 -7.82
CA ASP A 141 -15.23 18.55 -6.63
C ASP A 141 -13.71 18.68 -6.66
N ALA A 142 -12.98 17.64 -7.09
CA ALA A 142 -11.53 17.69 -7.26
C ALA A 142 -11.14 18.79 -8.26
N LYS A 143 -11.86 18.88 -9.39
CA LYS A 143 -11.67 19.96 -10.37
C LYS A 143 -11.93 21.35 -9.79
N LYS A 144 -12.98 21.51 -8.97
CA LYS A 144 -13.28 22.78 -8.27
C LYS A 144 -12.15 23.19 -7.31
N LEU A 145 -11.51 22.20 -6.68
CA LEU A 145 -10.41 22.38 -5.73
C LEU A 145 -9.03 22.50 -6.39
N GLY A 146 -8.93 22.27 -7.71
CA GLY A 146 -7.62 22.21 -8.40
C GLY A 146 -6.79 21.00 -7.99
N LEU A 147 -7.44 19.92 -7.57
CA LEU A 147 -6.83 18.64 -7.19
C LEU A 147 -6.97 17.62 -8.32
N GLU A 148 -6.06 16.66 -8.34
CA GLU A 148 -6.11 15.51 -9.24
C GLU A 148 -6.40 14.24 -8.43
N LEU A 149 -7.47 13.52 -8.79
CA LEU A 149 -7.70 12.18 -8.26
C LEU A 149 -6.69 11.20 -8.91
N PRO A 150 -6.17 10.22 -8.16
CA PRO A 150 -5.33 9.18 -8.74
C PRO A 150 -6.05 8.48 -9.91
N PRO A 151 -5.43 8.34 -11.09
CA PRO A 151 -6.09 7.70 -12.23
C PRO A 151 -6.61 6.29 -11.92
N GLY A 152 -5.81 5.47 -11.23
CA GLY A 152 -6.25 4.15 -10.79
C GLY A 152 -7.46 4.17 -9.85
N PHE A 153 -7.58 5.20 -9.00
CA PHE A 153 -8.76 5.37 -8.14
C PHE A 153 -10.02 5.60 -8.98
N VAL A 154 -9.94 6.47 -9.98
CA VAL A 154 -11.07 6.75 -10.88
C VAL A 154 -11.44 5.52 -11.71
N THR A 155 -10.46 4.83 -12.30
CA THR A 155 -10.68 3.60 -13.07
C THR A 155 -11.36 2.55 -12.21
N PHE A 156 -10.85 2.31 -11.00
CA PHE A 156 -11.36 1.29 -10.09
C PHE A 156 -12.76 1.61 -9.57
N MET A 157 -12.99 2.85 -9.12
CA MET A 157 -14.28 3.26 -8.56
C MET A 157 -15.41 3.32 -9.60
N ARG A 158 -15.08 3.26 -10.90
CA ARG A 158 -16.04 3.15 -12.00
C ARG A 158 -16.33 1.71 -12.43
N SER A 159 -15.53 0.74 -12.00
CA SER A 159 -15.62 -0.63 -12.50
C SER A 159 -16.08 -1.60 -11.41
N GLU A 160 -17.33 -2.06 -11.53
CA GLU A 160 -17.83 -3.17 -10.71
C GLU A 160 -16.95 -4.41 -10.89
N GLU A 161 -16.56 -4.69 -12.13
CA GLU A 161 -15.72 -5.84 -12.47
C GLU A 161 -14.40 -5.81 -11.71
N LEU A 162 -13.69 -4.68 -11.69
CA LEU A 162 -12.42 -4.57 -10.95
C LEU A 162 -12.63 -4.69 -9.44
N GLN A 163 -13.70 -4.12 -8.89
CA GLN A 163 -14.00 -4.23 -7.46
C GLN A 163 -14.28 -5.66 -7.04
N TYR A 164 -14.93 -6.47 -7.89
CA TYR A 164 -15.12 -7.90 -7.66
C TYR A 164 -13.84 -8.74 -7.80
N ARG A 165 -12.73 -8.17 -8.28
CA ARG A 165 -11.44 -8.88 -8.32
C ARG A 165 -10.69 -8.82 -6.99
N ILE A 166 -11.09 -7.98 -6.05
CA ILE A 166 -10.44 -7.89 -4.74
C ILE A 166 -11.12 -8.91 -3.81
N PRO A 167 -10.43 -10.00 -3.45
CA PRO A 167 -10.94 -10.88 -2.41
C PRO A 167 -10.83 -10.18 -1.05
N SER A 168 -11.65 -10.58 -0.08
CA SER A 168 -11.52 -10.09 1.29
C SER A 168 -11.94 -11.13 2.32
N ALA A 169 -10.95 -11.66 3.04
CA ALA A 169 -11.14 -12.54 4.17
C ALA A 169 -11.89 -11.88 5.33
N GLN A 170 -11.83 -10.54 5.40
CA GLN A 170 -12.48 -9.72 6.42
C GLN A 170 -13.86 -9.19 5.98
N ALA A 171 -14.35 -9.65 4.82
CA ALA A 171 -15.57 -9.15 4.20
C ALA A 171 -15.60 -7.61 4.05
N ALA A 172 -14.42 -7.00 3.87
CA ALA A 172 -14.29 -5.58 3.60
C ALA A 172 -14.78 -5.26 2.19
N TYR A 173 -15.31 -4.06 2.00
CA TYR A 173 -15.97 -3.68 0.77
C TYR A 173 -15.79 -2.20 0.42
N PHE A 174 -15.84 -1.91 -0.87
CA PHE A 174 -15.66 -0.56 -1.40
C PHE A 174 -16.94 0.24 -1.31
N THR A 175 -16.85 1.44 -0.75
CA THR A 175 -17.97 2.37 -0.63
C THR A 175 -17.46 3.80 -0.58
N LEU A 176 -18.08 4.69 -1.35
CA LEU A 176 -17.77 6.12 -1.33
C LEU A 176 -18.73 6.85 -0.38
N ALA A 177 -18.22 7.87 0.31
CA ALA A 177 -19.05 8.75 1.12
C ALA A 177 -19.97 9.63 0.23
N GLU A 178 -21.24 9.79 0.63
CA GLU A 178 -22.25 10.49 -0.18
C GLU A 178 -21.99 12.00 -0.26
N ASP A 179 -21.46 12.56 0.81
CA ASP A 179 -21.04 13.94 1.01
C ASP A 179 -19.71 14.26 0.32
N GLY A 180 -18.91 13.24 -0.01
CA GLY A 180 -17.73 13.32 -0.86
C GLY A 180 -16.46 13.69 -0.10
N PHE A 181 -15.87 14.84 -0.40
CA PHE A 181 -14.62 15.30 0.22
C PHE A 181 -14.86 15.90 1.61
N ARG A 182 -13.98 15.54 2.56
CA ARG A 182 -13.80 16.25 3.82
C ARG A 182 -12.46 16.97 3.85
N LYS A 183 -12.44 18.23 4.28
CA LYS A 183 -11.17 18.97 4.44
C LYS A 183 -10.43 18.39 5.64
N CYS A 184 -9.16 18.03 5.47
CA CYS A 184 -8.31 17.61 6.58
C CYS A 184 -7.99 18.83 7.45
N PRO A 185 -8.15 18.77 8.78
CA PRO A 185 -7.74 19.86 9.66
C PRO A 185 -6.26 20.22 9.50
N ASP A 186 -5.91 21.50 9.55
CA ASP A 186 -4.54 21.96 9.28
C ASP A 186 -3.54 21.40 10.31
N LYS A 187 -3.98 21.16 11.55
CA LYS A 187 -3.14 20.52 12.58
C LYS A 187 -2.82 19.05 12.27
N MET A 188 -3.67 18.39 11.50
CA MET A 188 -3.57 16.96 11.21
C MET A 188 -2.63 16.68 10.04
N ASP A 189 -2.56 17.58 9.07
CA ASP A 189 -1.70 17.42 7.90
C ASP A 189 -0.58 18.47 7.79
N ASN A 190 -0.27 19.16 8.89
CA ASN A 190 0.71 20.25 8.95
C ASN A 190 0.43 21.38 7.93
N GLY A 191 -0.85 21.66 7.67
CA GLY A 191 -1.30 22.73 6.78
C GLY A 191 -1.03 22.43 5.30
N LEU A 192 -0.90 21.15 4.92
CA LEU A 192 -0.78 20.75 3.51
C LEU A 192 -2.05 21.07 2.70
N GLY A 193 -3.17 21.29 3.39
CA GLY A 193 -4.42 21.67 2.74
C GLY A 193 -5.07 20.50 2.01
N GLY A 194 -4.87 19.28 2.51
CA GLY A 194 -5.40 18.07 1.91
C GLY A 194 -6.85 17.78 2.29
N TYR A 195 -7.41 16.80 1.60
CA TYR A 195 -8.79 16.35 1.74
C TYR A 195 -8.84 14.83 1.83
N ILE A 196 -9.87 14.32 2.49
CA ILE A 196 -10.06 12.91 2.82
C ILE A 196 -11.33 12.41 2.11
N ILE A 197 -11.27 11.19 1.58
CA ILE A 197 -12.38 10.48 0.95
C ILE A 197 -12.43 9.06 1.52
N ARG A 198 -13.53 8.67 2.18
CA ARG A 198 -13.74 7.24 2.52
C ARG A 198 -13.99 6.45 1.24
N PHE A 199 -13.31 5.31 1.10
CA PHE A 199 -13.47 4.48 -0.08
C PHE A 199 -13.53 2.97 0.17
N PHE A 200 -13.13 2.50 1.35
CA PHE A 200 -13.11 1.07 1.69
C PHE A 200 -13.33 0.91 3.20
N VAL A 201 -14.16 -0.05 3.59
CA VAL A 201 -14.56 -0.27 4.99
C VAL A 201 -14.60 -1.76 5.28
N ASP A 202 -14.24 -2.16 6.49
CA ASP A 202 -14.52 -3.52 6.94
C ASP A 202 -16.03 -3.72 7.18
N GLN A 203 -16.49 -4.98 7.21
CA GLN A 203 -17.90 -5.31 7.39
C GLN A 203 -18.51 -4.78 8.70
N GLN A 204 -17.73 -4.67 9.76
CA GLN A 204 -18.14 -4.22 11.08
C GLN A 204 -17.98 -2.71 11.28
N TRP A 205 -17.41 -2.00 10.30
CA TRP A 205 -17.09 -0.57 10.38
C TRP A 205 -16.16 -0.21 11.56
N CYS A 206 -15.36 -1.17 12.02
CA CYS A 206 -14.34 -0.97 13.04
C CYS A 206 -13.00 -0.51 12.46
N TRP A 207 -12.87 -0.51 11.13
CA TRP A 207 -11.74 -0.01 10.39
C TRP A 207 -12.17 0.55 9.02
N VAL A 208 -11.72 1.76 8.74
CA VAL A 208 -12.10 2.55 7.57
C VAL A 208 -10.84 3.01 6.86
N TRP A 209 -10.76 2.75 5.56
CA TRP A 209 -9.69 3.24 4.70
C TRP A 209 -10.17 4.46 3.90
N ASN A 210 -9.31 5.47 3.93
CA ASN A 210 -9.56 6.77 3.36
C ASN A 210 -8.43 7.17 2.41
N LEU A 211 -8.79 7.80 1.30
CA LEU A 211 -7.85 8.39 0.37
C LEU A 211 -7.64 9.85 0.79
N TYR A 212 -6.43 10.15 1.25
CA TYR A 212 -5.96 11.51 1.49
C TYR A 212 -5.36 12.05 0.19
N ILE A 213 -5.74 13.27 -0.20
CA ILE A 213 -5.28 13.94 -1.43
C ILE A 213 -4.91 15.37 -1.09
N TYR A 214 -3.75 15.83 -1.55
CA TYR A 214 -3.27 17.20 -1.34
C TYR A 214 -2.56 17.72 -2.60
N PRO A 215 -2.27 19.04 -2.67
CA PRO A 215 -1.47 19.58 -3.76
C PRO A 215 -0.06 18.94 -3.81
N GLY A 216 0.11 17.96 -4.70
CA GLY A 216 1.38 17.27 -4.93
C GLY A 216 1.40 15.78 -4.60
N GLY A 217 0.29 15.19 -4.14
CA GLY A 217 0.21 13.74 -3.98
C GLY A 217 -1.04 13.22 -3.28
N SER A 218 -1.01 11.93 -2.96
CA SER A 218 -2.06 11.24 -2.23
C SER A 218 -1.46 10.18 -1.31
N ALA A 219 -2.22 9.71 -0.32
CA ALA A 219 -1.88 8.55 0.50
C ALA A 219 -3.15 7.82 0.93
N VAL A 220 -3.03 6.56 1.35
CA VAL A 220 -4.15 5.85 1.99
C VAL A 220 -3.94 5.85 3.50
N LEU A 221 -4.98 6.28 4.22
CA LEU A 221 -5.03 6.35 5.67
C LEU A 221 -6.06 5.37 6.20
N GLY A 222 -5.71 4.56 7.19
CA GLY A 222 -6.64 3.75 7.98
C GLY A 222 -7.10 4.49 9.22
N SER A 223 -8.33 4.22 9.66
CA SER A 223 -8.86 4.74 10.93
C SER A 223 -9.81 3.77 11.62
N PRO A 224 -9.87 3.75 12.97
CA PRO A 224 -10.77 2.89 13.74
C PRO A 224 -12.26 3.31 13.67
N GLY A 225 -12.57 4.32 12.87
CA GLY A 225 -13.92 4.85 12.69
C GLY A 225 -14.04 5.70 11.42
N ASP A 226 -15.27 6.02 11.06
CA ASP A 226 -15.58 6.83 9.89
C ASP A 226 -15.34 8.31 10.15
N LEU A 227 -14.50 8.92 9.31
CA LEU A 227 -14.12 10.32 9.39
C LEU A 227 -15.17 11.27 8.77
N ASN A 228 -16.21 10.70 8.13
CA ASN A 228 -17.34 11.41 7.54
C ASN A 228 -18.54 11.50 8.50
N CYS A 229 -18.29 11.77 9.79
CA CYS A 229 -19.35 12.02 10.76
C CYS A 229 -20.14 13.30 10.42
N ASP A 230 -21.27 13.51 11.11
CA ASP A 230 -22.11 14.69 10.88
C ASP A 230 -21.27 15.98 10.95
N PRO A 231 -21.33 16.88 9.95
CA PRO A 231 -20.49 18.07 9.90
C PRO A 231 -20.59 18.97 11.13
N LYS A 232 -21.76 19.03 11.78
CA LYS A 232 -21.94 19.86 12.97
C LYS A 232 -21.30 19.17 14.18
N GLU A 233 -21.54 17.88 14.35
CA GLU A 233 -20.90 17.10 15.41
C GLU A 233 -19.36 17.15 15.30
N ALA A 234 -18.84 16.97 14.09
CA ALA A 234 -17.41 17.11 13.80
C ALA A 234 -16.88 18.49 14.21
N ALA A 235 -17.57 19.57 13.82
CA ALA A 235 -17.15 20.93 14.12
C ALA A 235 -17.16 21.23 15.63
N ASP A 236 -18.21 20.80 16.34
CA ASP A 236 -18.35 21.00 17.78
C ASP A 236 -17.21 20.28 18.52
N GLN A 237 -16.92 19.02 18.18
CA GLN A 237 -15.83 18.23 18.79
C GLN A 237 -14.45 18.81 18.46
N LEU A 238 -14.18 19.17 17.20
CA LEU A 238 -12.90 19.78 16.81
C LEU A 238 -12.61 21.08 17.56
N LEU A 239 -13.65 21.89 17.82
CA LEU A 239 -13.52 23.14 18.55
C LEU A 239 -13.30 22.89 20.05
N GLU A 240 -14.10 22.01 20.66
CA GLU A 240 -14.00 21.64 22.07
C GLU A 240 -12.61 21.07 22.42
N GLU A 241 -12.05 20.25 21.54
CA GLU A 241 -10.73 19.65 21.70
C GLU A 241 -9.58 20.58 21.24
N GLY A 242 -9.91 21.77 20.73
CA GLY A 242 -8.93 22.73 20.22
C GLY A 242 -8.12 22.21 19.03
N ARG A 243 -8.68 21.28 18.26
CA ARG A 243 -8.07 20.67 17.07
C ARG A 243 -8.30 21.46 15.79
N ALA A 244 -9.35 22.27 15.75
CA ALA A 244 -9.58 23.27 14.71
C ALA A 244 -9.95 24.61 15.34
N THR A 245 -9.76 25.68 14.58
CA THR A 245 -10.27 27.01 14.96
C THR A 245 -11.66 27.23 14.38
N GLN A 246 -12.45 28.13 14.98
CA GLN A 246 -13.73 28.54 14.39
C GLN A 246 -13.56 29.10 12.98
N GLU A 247 -12.50 29.88 12.74
CA GLU A 247 -12.18 30.43 11.42
C GLU A 247 -11.94 29.33 10.38
N GLU A 248 -11.25 28.25 10.76
CA GLU A 248 -11.01 27.11 9.89
C GLU A 248 -12.31 26.35 9.56
N ILE A 249 -13.15 26.12 10.56
CA ILE A 249 -14.47 25.50 10.41
C ILE A 249 -15.35 26.33 9.45
N ASP A 250 -15.40 27.64 9.66
CA ASP A 250 -16.19 28.56 8.83
C ASP A 250 -15.69 28.57 7.38
N ARG A 251 -14.36 28.65 7.17
CA ARG A 251 -13.76 28.55 5.82
C ARG A 251 -14.12 27.24 5.13
N ALA A 252 -13.99 26.11 5.82
CA ALA A 252 -14.29 24.79 5.29
C ALA A 252 -15.78 24.68 4.86
N LYS A 253 -16.67 25.21 5.71
CA LYS A 253 -18.11 25.28 5.44
C LYS A 253 -18.46 26.18 4.26
N GLU A 254 -17.85 27.36 4.16
CA GLU A 254 -18.03 28.28 3.03
C GLU A 254 -17.60 27.66 1.70
N MET A 255 -16.52 26.87 1.71
CA MET A 255 -16.05 26.14 0.53
C MET A 255 -16.98 24.98 0.14
N GLY A 256 -17.83 24.52 1.07
CA GLY A 256 -18.72 23.37 0.91
C GLY A 256 -18.05 22.03 1.20
N PHE A 257 -16.94 22.03 1.95
CA PHE A 257 -16.16 20.84 2.29
C PHE A 257 -15.91 20.84 3.79
N PRO A 258 -16.85 20.32 4.61
CA PRO A 258 -16.70 20.33 6.06
C PRO A 258 -15.44 19.58 6.49
N LEU A 259 -14.94 19.91 7.68
CA LEU A 259 -13.76 19.26 8.22
C LEU A 259 -14.03 17.76 8.47
N ALA A 260 -12.99 16.96 8.26
CA ALA A 260 -12.94 15.59 8.75
C ALA A 260 -12.68 15.61 10.25
N TYR A 261 -13.31 14.71 10.99
CA TYR A 261 -12.99 14.47 12.38
C TYR A 261 -12.20 13.18 12.51
N ALA A 262 -10.97 13.27 13.01
CA ALA A 262 -10.17 12.13 13.44
C ALA A 262 -9.45 12.50 14.73
N MET A 263 -9.26 11.54 15.63
CA MET A 263 -8.30 11.74 16.72
C MET A 263 -6.86 11.65 16.23
N GLU A 264 -5.94 12.32 16.92
CA GLU A 264 -4.54 12.46 16.50
C GLU A 264 -3.83 11.09 16.33
N ASN A 265 -4.31 10.07 17.05
CA ASN A 265 -3.84 8.68 16.93
C ASN A 265 -4.80 7.77 16.14
N ASP A 266 -5.85 8.32 15.54
CA ASP A 266 -6.82 7.55 14.77
C ASP A 266 -6.38 7.35 13.33
N LEU A 267 -5.45 8.17 12.82
CA LEU A 267 -4.98 8.03 11.45
C LEU A 267 -3.70 7.23 11.39
N VAL A 268 -3.74 6.18 10.58
CA VAL A 268 -2.57 5.34 10.31
C VAL A 268 -2.24 5.41 8.83
N LEU A 269 -1.00 5.81 8.52
CA LEU A 269 -0.51 5.78 7.14
C LEU A 269 -0.39 4.32 6.69
N HIS A 270 -1.21 3.92 5.71
CA HIS A 270 -1.29 2.53 5.24
C HIS A 270 -0.56 2.31 3.91
N SER A 271 -0.60 3.30 3.01
CA SER A 271 0.20 3.27 1.77
C SER A 271 0.48 4.68 1.27
N LEU A 272 1.47 4.79 0.37
CA LEU A 272 1.81 6.07 -0.26
C LEU A 272 0.92 6.43 -1.46
N GLY A 273 -0.05 5.60 -1.81
CA GLY A 273 -0.95 5.86 -2.93
C GLY A 273 -1.97 4.76 -3.14
N PHE A 274 -3.07 5.08 -3.81
CA PHE A 274 -4.20 4.16 -3.97
C PHE A 274 -3.83 2.85 -4.66
N GLU A 275 -3.07 2.89 -5.77
CA GLU A 275 -2.72 1.66 -6.50
C GLU A 275 -1.73 0.78 -5.72
N GLU A 276 -0.89 1.38 -4.88
CA GLU A 276 0.01 0.64 -3.99
C GLU A 276 -0.78 -0.10 -2.91
N PHE A 277 -1.74 0.58 -2.27
CA PHE A 277 -2.70 -0.05 -1.38
C PHE A 277 -3.42 -1.20 -2.07
N LEU A 278 -4.00 -0.93 -3.24
CA LEU A 278 -4.83 -1.90 -3.94
C LEU A 278 -4.05 -3.14 -4.38
N ALA A 279 -2.80 -2.97 -4.85
CA ALA A 279 -1.93 -4.08 -5.21
C ALA A 279 -1.57 -4.93 -4.00
N THR A 280 -1.21 -4.28 -2.89
CA THR A 280 -0.87 -4.96 -1.63
C THR A 280 -2.08 -5.73 -1.10
N THR A 281 -3.25 -5.09 -0.98
CA THR A 281 -4.50 -5.73 -0.56
C THR A 281 -4.87 -6.90 -1.46
N TYR A 282 -4.84 -6.72 -2.78
CA TYR A 282 -5.17 -7.78 -3.74
C TYR A 282 -4.29 -9.03 -3.56
N TYR A 283 -2.97 -8.85 -3.51
CA TYR A 283 -2.08 -9.99 -3.42
C TYR A 283 -2.04 -10.60 -2.02
N GLU A 284 -2.10 -9.81 -0.94
CA GLU A 284 -2.13 -10.36 0.42
C GLU A 284 -3.40 -11.17 0.69
N GLU A 285 -4.56 -10.70 0.21
CA GLU A 285 -5.81 -11.45 0.29
C GLU A 285 -5.73 -12.74 -0.55
N LEU A 286 -5.13 -12.69 -1.75
CA LEU A 286 -4.90 -13.92 -2.54
C LEU A 286 -3.98 -14.93 -1.84
N ILE A 287 -2.97 -14.47 -1.08
CA ILE A 287 -2.15 -15.38 -0.26
C ILE A 287 -3.07 -16.07 0.75
N PHE A 288 -3.91 -15.32 1.48
CA PHE A 288 -4.84 -15.87 2.45
C PHE A 288 -5.71 -16.99 1.85
N PHE A 289 -6.36 -16.75 0.71
CA PHE A 289 -7.20 -17.77 0.05
C PHE A 289 -6.40 -18.96 -0.48
N THR A 290 -5.15 -18.74 -0.89
CA THR A 290 -4.25 -19.86 -1.28
C THR A 290 -3.91 -20.75 -0.08
N MET A 291 -3.71 -20.18 1.11
CA MET A 291 -3.37 -20.94 2.33
C MET A 291 -4.48 -21.91 2.75
N ASP A 292 -5.74 -21.56 2.50
CA ASP A 292 -6.89 -22.41 2.80
C ASP A 292 -7.09 -23.52 1.74
N GLY A 293 -6.16 -23.65 0.78
CA GLY A 293 -6.16 -24.67 -0.25
C GLY A 293 -7.19 -24.41 -1.36
N GLU A 294 -7.69 -23.17 -1.46
CA GLU A 294 -8.79 -22.83 -2.37
C GLU A 294 -8.30 -22.39 -3.75
N THR A 295 -7.00 -22.14 -3.95
CA THR A 295 -6.52 -21.38 -5.12
C THR A 295 -5.21 -21.89 -5.71
N GLU A 296 -5.09 -21.85 -7.04
CA GLU A 296 -3.80 -22.01 -7.75
C GLU A 296 -3.03 -20.68 -7.75
N VAL A 297 -1.71 -20.73 -7.49
CA VAL A 297 -0.87 -19.54 -7.50
C VAL A 297 -0.72 -18.97 -8.90
N SER A 298 -1.37 -17.83 -9.15
CA SER A 298 -1.23 -17.09 -10.40
C SER A 298 0.20 -16.57 -10.61
N LYS A 299 0.58 -16.30 -11.86
CA LYS A 299 1.87 -15.67 -12.17
C LYS A 299 2.06 -14.36 -11.41
N GLY A 300 1.04 -13.49 -11.37
CA GLY A 300 1.13 -12.21 -10.68
C GLY A 300 1.34 -12.35 -9.18
N LEU A 301 0.69 -13.33 -8.55
CA LEU A 301 0.90 -13.65 -7.14
C LEU A 301 2.32 -14.19 -6.91
N ARG A 302 2.82 -15.06 -7.78
CA ARG A 302 4.21 -15.54 -7.71
C ARG A 302 5.23 -14.39 -7.84
N ASP A 303 5.02 -13.50 -8.81
CA ASP A 303 5.86 -12.31 -8.98
C ASP A 303 5.81 -11.45 -7.69
N TYR A 304 4.64 -11.26 -7.07
CA TYR A 304 4.51 -10.55 -5.80
C TYR A 304 5.29 -11.21 -4.66
N LEU A 305 5.15 -12.52 -4.53
CA LEU A 305 5.86 -13.33 -3.54
C LEU A 305 7.38 -13.23 -3.72
N ASP A 306 7.89 -13.33 -4.94
CA ASP A 306 9.32 -13.25 -5.23
C ASP A 306 9.94 -11.88 -4.89
N HIS A 307 9.17 -10.80 -5.04
CA HIS A 307 9.65 -9.45 -4.72
C HIS A 307 9.53 -9.11 -3.23
N ASN A 308 8.54 -9.68 -2.54
CA ASN A 308 8.16 -9.26 -1.20
C ASN A 308 8.43 -10.28 -0.11
N TYR A 309 8.80 -11.52 -0.44
CA TYR A 309 9.05 -12.57 0.55
C TYR A 309 10.40 -13.20 0.30
N ARG A 310 11.11 -13.53 1.38
CA ARG A 310 12.44 -14.14 1.29
C ARG A 310 12.41 -15.55 1.85
N LYS A 311 13.04 -16.47 1.13
CA LYS A 311 13.39 -17.79 1.67
C LYS A 311 14.36 -17.58 2.83
N LYS A 312 13.96 -17.96 4.03
CA LYS A 312 14.92 -18.10 5.13
C LYS A 312 15.80 -19.27 4.75
N LYS A 313 17.05 -19.01 4.38
CA LYS A 313 18.02 -20.10 4.26
C LYS A 313 18.16 -20.70 5.65
N GLU A 314 18.04 -22.01 5.78
CA GLU A 314 18.54 -22.70 6.96
C GLU A 314 19.94 -22.16 7.21
N GLU A 315 20.15 -21.51 8.36
CA GLU A 315 21.50 -21.40 8.89
C GLU A 315 21.98 -22.84 9.00
N VAL A 316 22.87 -23.24 8.08
CA VAL A 316 23.52 -24.54 8.14
C VAL A 316 24.05 -24.65 9.56
N GLN A 317 23.46 -25.54 10.37
CA GLN A 317 23.93 -25.89 11.71
C GLN A 317 25.29 -26.58 11.55
N GLY A 318 26.31 -25.81 11.20
CA GLY A 318 27.66 -26.27 10.88
C GLY A 318 28.67 -25.97 11.98
N GLU A 319 28.29 -25.28 13.06
CA GLU A 319 29.26 -24.83 14.08
C GLU A 319 28.99 -25.34 15.51
N LYS A 320 28.09 -26.32 15.71
CA LYS A 320 27.84 -26.90 17.05
C LYS A 320 28.33 -28.33 17.28
N LYS A 321 29.12 -28.91 16.35
CA LYS A 321 29.62 -30.29 16.50
C LYS A 321 31.12 -30.45 16.82
N VAL A 322 31.85 -29.38 17.14
CA VAL A 322 33.31 -29.47 17.39
C VAL A 322 33.69 -29.35 18.88
N GLN A 323 32.73 -29.21 19.81
CA GLN A 323 33.07 -29.13 21.25
C GLN A 323 32.75 -30.39 22.08
N ASP A 324 31.97 -31.35 21.58
CA ASP A 324 31.61 -32.55 22.35
C ASP A 324 32.46 -33.80 22.05
N GLU A 325 33.38 -33.76 21.07
CA GLU A 325 34.29 -34.89 20.79
C GLU A 325 35.69 -34.74 21.44
N GLN A 326 35.94 -33.72 22.27
CA GLN A 326 37.22 -33.56 22.99
C GLN A 326 37.18 -33.92 24.48
N VAL A 327 36.11 -34.54 24.99
CA VAL A 327 36.01 -34.94 26.42
C VAL A 327 36.06 -36.47 26.64
N GLU A 328 36.07 -37.29 25.59
CA GLU A 328 36.19 -38.76 25.70
C GLU A 328 37.60 -39.32 25.41
N GLU A 329 38.65 -38.55 25.66
CA GLU A 329 40.02 -39.10 25.78
C GLU A 329 40.80 -38.39 26.90
N THR A 330 40.38 -38.55 28.16
CA THR A 330 41.25 -38.58 29.35
C THR A 330 40.41 -38.67 30.63
N SER A 331 40.13 -39.89 31.10
CA SER A 331 40.08 -40.28 32.52
C SER A 331 40.00 -41.78 32.67
#